data_AF-A0A1M5ZUL0-F1
#
_entry.id   AF-A0A1M5ZUL0-F1
#
_cell.length_a   1.000
_cell.length_b   1.000
_cell.length_c   1.000
_cell.angle_alpha   90.00
_cell.angle_beta   90.00
_cell.angle_gamma   90.00
#
_symmetry.space_group_name_H-M   'P 1'
#
loop_
_entity.id
_entity.type
_entity.pdbx_description
1 polymer ?
#
loop_
_entity_poly.entity_id
_entity_poly.type
_entity_poly.pdbx_seq_one_letter_code
_entity_poly.pdbx_strand_id
1 'polypeptide(L)' 'MAYPRTLSDYIRLHANDAADMEVDICQYSERDDVWGCFYHGKLVKDKIPEWALRYVVKEVYESKENHSCTIYLKALE' A
#
# COMPACT_ATOMS: atom_id res chain seq x y z
N MET A 1 10.84 -5.96 12.25
CA MET A 1 11.19 -5.99 10.81
C MET A 1 11.17 -4.57 10.30
N ALA A 2 12.21 -4.11 9.60
CA ALA A 2 12.21 -2.78 9.00
C ALA A 2 11.31 -2.83 7.75
N TYR A 3 10.19 -2.10 7.76
CA TYR A 3 9.32 -2.03 6.59
C TYR A 3 10.07 -1.39 5.41
N PRO A 4 9.80 -1.80 4.15
CA PRO A 4 10.34 -1.16 2.97
C PRO A 4 10.10 0.35 3.01
N ARG A 5 11.11 1.15 2.64
CA ARG A 5 11.04 2.61 2.77
C ARG A 5 9.96 3.23 1.91
N THR A 6 9.56 2.60 0.81
CA THR A 6 8.55 3.16 -0.10
C THR A 6 7.58 2.09 -0.59
N LEU A 7 6.41 2.52 -1.07
CA LEU A 7 5.47 1.62 -1.75
C LEU A 7 6.13 0.95 -2.96
N SER A 8 6.97 1.66 -3.71
CA SER A 8 7.72 1.07 -4.83
C SER A 8 8.63 -0.09 -4.37
N ASP A 9 9.30 0.06 -3.23
CA ASP A 9 10.15 -1.00 -2.67
C ASP A 9 9.30 -2.19 -2.19
N TYR A 10 8.16 -1.90 -1.54
CA TYR A 10 7.24 -2.94 -1.08
C TYR A 10 6.71 -3.77 -2.26
N ILE A 11 6.23 -3.12 -3.32
CA ILE A 11 5.77 -3.81 -4.55
C ILE A 11 6.91 -4.66 -5.12
N ARG A 12 8.13 -4.13 -5.21
CA ARG A 12 9.26 -4.90 -5.76
C ARG A 12 9.57 -6.17 -4.97
N LEU A 13 9.42 -6.12 -3.65
CA LEU A 13 9.75 -7.24 -2.75
C LEU A 13 8.59 -8.24 -2.60
N HIS A 14 7.35 -7.76 -2.63
CA HIS A 14 6.17 -8.54 -2.25
C HIS A 14 5.12 -8.69 -3.37
N ALA A 15 5.40 -8.24 -4.60
CA ALA A 15 4.44 -8.37 -5.70
C ALA A 15 4.02 -9.82 -5.98
N ASN A 16 4.92 -10.79 -5.83
CA ASN A 16 4.59 -12.19 -6.04
C ASN A 16 3.71 -12.74 -4.90
N ASP A 17 3.99 -12.35 -3.66
CA ASP A 17 3.23 -12.80 -2.49
C ASP A 17 1.81 -12.21 -2.50
N ALA A 18 1.68 -10.95 -2.95
CA ALA A 18 0.42 -10.24 -3.07
C ALA A 18 -0.29 -10.45 -4.43
N ALA A 19 0.25 -11.27 -5.33
CA ALA A 19 -0.30 -11.44 -6.68
C ALA A 19 -1.73 -12.00 -6.66
N ASP A 20 -1.99 -12.95 -5.75
CA ASP A 20 -3.29 -13.59 -5.62
C ASP A 20 -4.21 -12.93 -4.57
N MET A 21 -3.73 -11.90 -3.87
CA MET A 21 -4.51 -11.15 -2.88
C MET A 21 -5.29 -9.99 -3.52
N GLU A 22 -6.37 -9.55 -2.88
CA GLU A 22 -6.93 -8.22 -3.15
C GLU A 22 -6.18 -7.16 -2.33
N VAL A 23 -5.72 -6.11 -2.98
CA VAL A 23 -4.92 -5.07 -2.33
C VAL A 23 -5.67 -3.75 -2.27
N ASP A 24 -5.81 -3.22 -1.06
CA ASP A 24 -6.21 -1.85 -0.80
C ASP A 24 -4.98 -0.99 -0.51
N ILE A 25 -4.89 0.19 -1.10
CA ILE A 25 -3.83 1.16 -0.77
C ILE A 25 -4.48 2.43 -0.26
N CYS A 26 -4.11 2.79 0.97
CA CYS A 26 -4.71 3.87 1.71
C CYS A 26 -3.66 4.89 2.11
N GLN A 27 -3.99 6.17 1.98
CA GLN A 27 -3.15 7.28 2.37
C GLN A 27 -3.76 7.97 3.58
N TYR A 28 -2.91 8.39 4.52
CA TYR A 28 -3.34 9.27 5.59
C TYR A 28 -3.45 10.72 5.09
N SER A 29 -4.63 11.34 5.25
CA SER A 29 -4.84 12.77 5.07
C SER A 29 -4.63 13.46 6.41
N GLU A 30 -3.51 14.17 6.57
CA GLU A 30 -3.25 14.98 7.78
C GLU A 30 -4.27 16.13 7.93
N ARG A 31 -4.80 16.62 6.80
CA ARG A 31 -5.80 17.70 6.79
C ARG A 31 -7.11 17.27 7.45
N ASP A 32 -7.51 16.03 7.21
CA ASP A 32 -8.82 15.50 7.60
C ASP A 32 -8.72 14.49 8.75
N ASP A 33 -7.50 14.20 9.23
CA ASP A 33 -7.18 13.19 10.25
C ASP A 33 -7.82 11.81 9.98
N VAL A 34 -7.80 11.39 8.71
CA VAL A 34 -8.43 10.12 8.27
C VAL A 34 -7.56 9.35 7.27
N TRP A 35 -7.77 8.03 7.24
CA TRP A 35 -7.25 7.14 6.21
C TRP A 35 -8.24 7.00 5.06
N GLY A 36 -7.79 7.30 3.84
CA GLY A 36 -8.59 7.15 2.62
C GLY A 36 -7.92 6.20 1.64
N CYS A 37 -8.65 5.19 1.18
CA CYS A 37 -8.16 4.23 0.18
C CYS A 37 -8.43 4.75 -1.24
N PHE A 38 -7.38 4.83 -2.05
CA PHE A 38 -7.45 5.34 -3.43
C PHE A 38 -7.24 4.23 -4.46
N TYR A 39 -6.82 3.04 -4.03
CA TYR A 39 -6.58 1.88 -4.86
C TYR A 39 -7.25 0.66 -4.26
N HIS A 40 -7.90 -0.13 -5.10
CA HIS A 40 -8.48 -1.43 -4.76
C HIS A 40 -8.27 -2.39 -5.94
N GLY A 41 -7.70 -3.57 -5.67
CA GLY A 41 -7.55 -4.66 -6.63
C GLY A 41 -6.17 -5.31 -6.62
N LYS A 42 -5.77 -5.96 -7.72
CA LYS A 42 -4.47 -6.65 -7.82
C LYS A 42 -3.29 -5.68 -7.79
N LEU A 43 -2.18 -6.01 -7.14
CA LEU A 43 -1.02 -5.12 -7.04
C LEU A 43 -0.29 -4.95 -8.39
N VAL A 44 -0.75 -3.99 -9.20
CA VAL A 44 -0.20 -3.68 -10.53
C VAL A 44 0.39 -2.27 -10.48
N LYS A 45 1.72 -2.18 -10.53
CA LYS A 45 2.46 -0.92 -10.41
C LYS A 45 1.96 0.17 -11.37
N ASP A 46 1.65 -0.19 -12.61
CA ASP A 46 1.23 0.77 -13.65
C ASP A 46 -0.16 1.38 -13.40
N LYS A 47 -0.96 0.78 -12.50
CA LYS A 47 -2.27 1.30 -12.10
C LYS A 47 -2.19 2.16 -10.83
N ILE A 48 -1.04 2.18 -10.16
CA ILE A 48 -0.83 2.94 -8.93
C ILE A 48 -0.27 4.31 -9.32
N PRO A 49 -0.85 5.42 -8.83
CA PRO A 49 -0.35 6.75 -9.13
C PRO A 49 1.12 6.93 -8.76
N GLU A 50 1.90 7.60 -9.62
CA GLU A 50 3.35 7.77 -9.43
C GLU A 50 3.71 8.47 -8.11
N TRP A 51 2.85 9.37 -7.62
CA TRP A 51 3.05 10.05 -6.34
C TRP A 51 3.01 9.06 -5.17
N ALA A 52 2.12 8.08 -5.21
CA ALA A 52 1.95 7.08 -4.15
C ALA A 52 3.15 6.14 -4.06
N LEU A 53 3.79 5.85 -5.20
CA LEU A 53 4.98 5.00 -5.26
C LEU A 53 6.16 5.55 -4.45
N ARG A 54 6.18 6.87 -4.21
CA ARG A 54 7.23 7.57 -3.46
C ARG A 54 6.96 7.64 -1.96
N TYR A 55 5.74 7.30 -1.52
CA TYR A 55 5.34 7.42 -0.13
C TYR A 55 5.83 6.25 0.71
N VAL A 56 6.04 6.51 2.01
CA VAL A 56 6.50 5.51 2.97
C VAL A 56 5.37 4.56 3.29
N VAL A 57 5.65 3.25 3.31
CA VAL A 57 4.73 2.27 3.89
C VAL A 57 4.79 2.40 5.40
N LYS A 58 3.68 2.80 6.01
CA LYS A 58 3.54 3.00 7.45
C LYS A 58 3.15 1.70 8.15
N GLU A 59 2.18 1.00 7.59
CA GLU A 59 1.64 -0.25 8.12
C GLU A 59 1.08 -1.10 6.98
N VAL A 60 1.06 -2.42 7.18
CA VAL A 60 0.42 -3.37 6.28
C VAL A 60 -0.46 -4.29 7.13
N TYR A 61 -1.72 -4.41 6.74
CA TYR A 61 -2.67 -5.30 7.37
C TYR A 61 -3.07 -6.41 6.40
N GLU A 62 -2.83 -7.66 6.77
CA GLU A 62 -3.18 -8.82 5.95
C GLU A 62 -4.34 -9.59 6.60
N SER A 63 -5.42 -9.79 5.86
CA SER A 63 -6.53 -10.65 6.26
C SER A 63 -6.44 -12.00 5.53
N LYS A 64 -6.17 -13.06 6.30
CA LYS A 64 -6.16 -14.43 5.78
C LYS A 64 -7.55 -14.94 5.43
N GLU A 65 -8.58 -14.45 6.10
CA GLU A 65 -9.97 -14.86 5.86
C GLU A 65 -10.51 -14.30 4.54
N ASN A 66 -10.18 -13.05 4.24
CA ASN A 66 -10.64 -12.36 3.02
C ASN A 66 -9.63 -12.44 1.88
N HIS A 67 -8.48 -13.07 2.10
CA HIS A 67 -7.36 -13.10 1.16
C HIS A 67 -6.99 -11.70 0.63
N SER A 68 -6.93 -10.73 1.55
CA SER A 68 -6.73 -9.32 1.23
C SER A 68 -5.60 -8.68 2.03
N CYS A 69 -5.03 -7.62 1.48
CA CYS A 69 -3.92 -6.87 2.06
C CYS A 69 -4.21 -5.36 1.94
N THR A 70 -4.14 -4.64 3.06
CA THR A 70 -4.31 -3.19 3.11
C THR A 70 -2.96 -2.55 3.42
N ILE A 71 -2.49 -1.69 2.52
CA ILE A 71 -1.21 -0.98 2.63
C ILE A 71 -1.49 0.47 3.00
N TYR A 72 -1.00 0.89 4.16
CA TYR A 72 -1.13 2.24 4.68
C TYR A 72 0.11 3.07 4.36
N LEU A 73 -0.07 4.21 3.70
CA LEU A 73 0.98 5.12 3.25
C LEU A 73 1.01 6.43 4.05
N LYS A 74 2.22 6.91 4.35
CA LYS A 74 2.48 8.29 4.81
C LYS A 74 3.33 9.04 3.77
N ALA A 75 3.10 10.33 3.58
CA ALA A 75 4.00 11.16 2.78
C ALA A 75 5.39 11.27 3.44
N LEU A 76 6.44 11.41 2.63
CA LEU A 76 7.77 11.81 3.10
C LEU A 76 7.74 13.32 3.32
N GLU A 77 7.91 13.75 4.57
CA GLU A 77 8.06 15.18 4.94
C GLU A 77 9.35 15.79 4.36
#